data_AF-A0A0N5CT42-F1
#
_entry.id   AF-A0A0N5CT42-F1
#
_cell.length_a   1.000
_cell.length_b   1.000
_cell.length_c   1.000
_cell.angle_alpha   90.00
_cell.angle_beta   90.00
_cell.angle_gamma   90.00
#
_symmetry.space_group_name_H-M   'P 1'
#
loop_
_entity.id
_entity.type
_entity.pdbx_description
1 polymer ?
#
loop_
_entity_poly.entity_id
_entity_poly.type
_entity_poly.pdbx_seq_one_letter_code
_entity_poly.pdbx_strand_id
1 'polypeptide(L)'
;MVQFMCDVLNEKSGHYCRSNSKDDRRTNLSGSTRIIRGGGSRFPYNTSLSYTRHTVNRRRDHGYDYIGGALSPEKLHKDFSLSSHELKIFGDAVKGIKVRISHRAGVIRVYRINSLQLPADQLWFQGKDENGKERRMTVADYFSERYSELKYPKLPCVHVGPVTRNIYFPLEVCVLDTPQKCNKKLNEKQTSAIIRAAAVDAVSREQCIVSLCEQANFTHDPFLREFGLQISPKMCETVARVLTPPRILFGENNRRMDPVVIPKDGAWSLDNQQLYVPAICRSYSMIAMVSPREQNHLQTFCQALTQKASQMGMEFPNWPDLVKYGRSKEDVVIMFNEIATEYRQTGTTCDIIIVVLPAKNADLYLTVKECSDMVHGIMSQCILLKNVIRPSPATCCNIILKMNMKLGGINSRVVADSVTQKYLVDVPTLIIGIDVTHPTQHEERQNIPSIAAVSLDFIMLA
;
A
#
# COMPACT_ATOMS: atom_id res chain seq x y z
N MET A 1 -20.39 -19.13 4.69
CA MET A 1 -19.93 -17.73 4.77
C MET A 1 -19.38 -17.38 6.14
N VAL A 2 -19.71 -18.15 7.19
CA VAL A 2 -19.19 -17.94 8.55
C VAL A 2 -17.66 -18.00 8.62
N GLN A 3 -17.02 -18.99 7.97
CA GLN A 3 -15.54 -19.04 7.89
C GLN A 3 -14.96 -17.78 7.24
N PHE A 4 -15.50 -17.37 6.09
CA PHE A 4 -15.07 -16.16 5.38
C PHE A 4 -15.21 -14.90 6.23
N MET A 5 -16.28 -14.79 7.03
CA MET A 5 -16.44 -13.72 8.01
C MET A 5 -15.30 -13.73 9.05
N CYS A 6 -15.01 -14.88 9.66
CA CYS A 6 -13.90 -15.03 10.60
C CYS A 6 -12.56 -14.61 9.96
N ASP A 7 -12.28 -15.05 8.73
CA ASP A 7 -11.04 -14.74 8.03
C ASP A 7 -10.89 -13.23 7.78
N VAL A 8 -11.95 -12.57 7.29
CA VAL A 8 -11.97 -11.11 7.06
C VAL A 8 -11.74 -10.34 8.36
N LEU A 9 -12.41 -10.75 9.43
CA LEU A 9 -12.29 -10.08 10.73
C LEU A 9 -10.90 -10.32 11.36
N ASN A 10 -10.34 -11.51 11.24
CA ASN A 10 -8.99 -11.83 11.71
C ASN A 10 -7.90 -11.05 10.96
N GLU A 11 -8.02 -10.92 9.64
CA GLU A 11 -7.08 -10.13 8.85
C GLU A 11 -7.09 -8.66 9.34
N LYS A 12 -8.28 -8.13 9.61
CA LYS A 12 -8.46 -6.72 10.01
C LYS A 12 -8.15 -6.48 11.48
N SER A 13 -8.42 -7.40 12.40
CA SER A 13 -8.08 -7.29 13.82
C SER A 13 -6.56 -7.34 14.07
N GLY A 14 -5.84 -8.16 13.29
CA GLY A 14 -4.37 -8.20 13.29
C GLY A 14 -3.70 -6.87 12.87
N HIS A 15 -4.44 -5.96 12.24
CA HIS A 15 -3.98 -4.58 11.98
C HIS A 15 -4.06 -3.67 13.21
N TYR A 16 -5.04 -3.86 14.11
CA TYR A 16 -5.25 -3.02 15.29
C TYR A 16 -4.43 -3.45 16.50
N CYS A 17 -4.24 -4.76 16.73
CA CYS A 17 -3.40 -5.23 17.84
C CYS A 17 -1.93 -4.82 17.67
N ARG A 18 -1.45 -4.65 16.43
CA ARG A 18 -0.07 -4.24 16.13
C ARG A 18 0.15 -2.72 16.09
N SER A 19 -0.91 -1.91 16.03
CA SER A 19 -0.79 -0.46 16.19
C SER A 19 -0.64 -0.07 17.67
N ASN A 20 -1.21 -0.85 18.59
CA ASN A 20 -1.13 -0.57 20.03
C ASN A 20 0.01 -1.32 20.76
N SER A 21 0.57 -2.40 20.19
CA SER A 21 1.59 -3.21 20.88
C SER A 21 3.04 -2.70 20.75
N LYS A 22 3.27 -1.47 20.26
CA LYS A 22 4.62 -0.90 20.14
C LYS A 22 4.99 0.09 21.25
N ASP A 23 4.06 0.44 22.15
CA ASP A 23 4.31 1.45 23.18
C ASP A 23 4.63 0.91 24.58
N ASP A 24 4.46 -0.38 24.86
CA ASP A 24 4.79 -0.94 26.18
C ASP A 24 5.88 -2.00 26.11
N ARG A 25 7.14 -1.52 26.05
CA ARG A 25 8.34 -2.19 26.59
C ARG A 25 9.56 -1.31 26.33
N ARG A 26 9.79 -0.29 27.18
CA ARG A 26 11.12 0.21 27.55
C ARG A 26 11.05 1.32 28.60
N THR A 27 11.16 0.92 29.87
CA THR A 27 11.81 1.68 30.95
C THR A 27 12.43 0.63 31.89
N ASN A 28 13.75 0.44 31.79
CA ASN A 28 14.78 0.94 32.71
C ASN A 28 14.88 0.12 34.01
N LEU A 29 16.00 -0.59 34.18
CA LEU A 29 16.96 -0.25 35.24
C LEU A 29 18.32 -0.95 35.02
N SER A 30 19.33 -0.12 35.21
CA SER A 30 20.77 -0.32 35.18
C SER A 30 21.30 -1.17 36.33
N GLY A 31 22.37 -1.92 36.08
CA GLY A 31 23.20 -2.55 37.11
C GLY A 31 24.53 -3.03 36.54
N SER A 32 25.58 -2.24 36.75
CA SER A 32 26.99 -2.55 36.46
C SER A 32 27.46 -3.72 37.33
N THR A 33 28.24 -4.68 36.78
CA THR A 33 29.46 -5.27 37.40
C THR A 33 30.21 -6.18 36.40
N ARG A 34 31.41 -5.72 36.03
CA ARG A 34 32.71 -6.42 35.86
C ARG A 34 32.82 -7.97 35.91
N ILE A 35 33.78 -8.48 35.09
CA ILE A 35 34.82 -9.53 35.36
C ILE A 35 34.72 -10.93 34.65
N ILE A 36 35.74 -11.17 33.81
CA ILE A 36 36.60 -12.36 33.56
C ILE A 36 36.21 -13.50 32.58
N ARG A 37 37.28 -13.92 31.89
CA ARG A 37 37.57 -14.96 30.88
C ARG A 37 37.22 -16.42 31.24
N GLY A 38 37.18 -17.25 30.18
CA GLY A 38 37.34 -18.72 30.17
C GLY A 38 36.08 -19.41 29.62
N GLY A 39 36.06 -20.27 28.62
CA GLY A 39 37.01 -21.28 28.16
C GLY A 39 36.33 -22.66 28.30
N GLY A 40 36.18 -23.41 27.20
CA GLY A 40 36.03 -24.89 27.23
C GLY A 40 34.64 -25.52 27.09
N SER A 41 34.40 -26.07 25.89
CA SER A 41 34.01 -27.47 25.58
C SER A 41 32.69 -28.13 26.06
N ARG A 42 32.03 -28.75 25.05
CA ARG A 42 31.30 -30.05 24.98
C ARG A 42 29.85 -30.15 25.53
N PHE A 43 28.90 -30.27 24.58
CA PHE A 43 27.79 -31.25 24.35
C PHE A 43 27.18 -32.05 25.54
N PRO A 44 26.02 -32.78 25.39
CA PRO A 44 24.83 -32.68 24.52
C PRO A 44 23.47 -32.95 25.27
N TYR A 45 22.37 -33.03 24.50
CA TYR A 45 21.07 -33.69 24.75
C TYR A 45 19.87 -32.96 25.40
N ASN A 46 18.78 -32.92 24.60
CA ASN A 46 17.38 -33.24 24.91
C ASN A 46 16.85 -32.98 26.33
N THR A 47 15.81 -32.16 26.45
CA THR A 47 14.44 -32.62 26.80
C THR A 47 13.45 -31.44 26.90
N SER A 48 12.24 -31.73 26.43
CA SER A 48 10.98 -31.11 26.78
C SER A 48 10.85 -30.77 28.27
N LEU A 49 10.34 -29.57 28.60
CA LEU A 49 9.46 -29.39 29.76
C LEU A 49 8.68 -28.09 29.71
N SER A 50 7.39 -28.28 29.95
CA SER A 50 6.37 -27.36 30.44
C SER A 50 6.86 -26.36 31.48
N TYR A 51 6.26 -25.17 31.48
CA TYR A 51 6.22 -24.32 32.66
C TYR A 51 4.79 -23.91 32.99
N THR A 52 4.35 -24.42 34.13
CA THR A 52 3.18 -24.03 34.93
C THR A 52 3.42 -22.66 35.57
N ARG A 53 2.38 -21.83 35.66
CA ARG A 53 2.28 -20.82 36.74
C ARG A 53 0.82 -20.64 37.19
N HIS A 54 0.54 -21.20 38.36
CA HIS A 54 -0.40 -20.68 39.36
C HIS A 54 0.00 -19.22 39.73
N THR A 55 -0.84 -18.29 40.20
CA THR A 55 -2.13 -18.34 40.91
C THR A 55 -2.85 -16.98 40.79
N VAL A 56 -4.16 -17.05 40.59
CA VAL A 56 -5.26 -16.35 41.29
C VAL A 56 -5.00 -14.92 41.83
N ASN A 57 -5.78 -13.96 41.33
CA ASN A 57 -6.50 -13.04 42.20
C ASN A 57 -7.85 -12.64 41.59
N ARG A 58 -8.93 -12.95 42.32
CA ARG A 58 -10.32 -12.62 42.00
C ARG A 58 -10.58 -11.13 42.22
N ARG A 59 -11.08 -10.43 41.22
CA ARG A 59 -12.07 -9.35 41.40
C ARG A 59 -13.13 -9.49 40.32
N ARG A 60 -14.39 -9.51 40.77
CA ARG A 60 -15.60 -9.54 39.95
C ARG A 60 -15.77 -8.18 39.30
N ASP A 61 -15.88 -8.14 37.97
CA ASP A 61 -16.76 -7.22 37.27
C ASP A 61 -17.05 -7.76 35.86
N HIS A 62 -18.28 -7.59 35.41
CA HIS A 62 -18.80 -8.14 34.16
C HIS A 62 -18.20 -7.41 32.94
N GLY A 63 -17.35 -8.12 32.20
CA GLY A 63 -16.89 -7.73 30.87
C GLY A 63 -16.41 -8.98 30.14
N TYR A 64 -16.99 -9.29 28.99
CA TYR A 64 -16.59 -10.43 28.19
C TYR A 64 -15.14 -10.28 27.74
N ASP A 65 -14.27 -11.15 28.26
CA ASP A 65 -12.85 -11.26 27.98
C ASP A 65 -12.61 -11.64 26.51
N TYR A 66 -12.23 -10.65 25.69
CA TYR A 66 -11.69 -10.88 24.34
C TYR A 66 -10.22 -11.31 24.46
N ILE A 67 -9.97 -12.54 24.90
CA ILE A 67 -8.62 -13.12 24.95
C ILE A 67 -8.24 -13.61 23.54
N GLY A 68 -7.55 -12.75 22.79
CA GLY A 68 -6.34 -13.07 21.99
C GLY A 68 -6.31 -14.25 21.00
N GLY A 69 -7.42 -14.88 20.65
CA GLY A 69 -7.49 -15.97 19.68
C GLY A 69 -8.03 -15.51 18.32
N ALA A 70 -7.48 -16.04 17.22
CA ALA A 70 -8.11 -15.91 15.92
C ALA A 70 -9.52 -16.53 15.96
N LEU A 71 -10.51 -15.79 15.46
CA LEU A 71 -11.90 -16.24 15.29
C LEU A 71 -11.89 -17.46 14.37
N SER A 72 -12.62 -18.49 14.75
CA SER A 72 -12.91 -19.63 13.88
C SER A 72 -14.34 -20.10 14.13
N PRO A 73 -15.01 -20.70 13.13
CA PRO A 73 -16.39 -21.16 13.29
C PRO A 73 -16.56 -22.12 14.47
N GLU A 74 -15.55 -22.94 14.79
CA GLU A 74 -15.60 -23.90 15.91
C GLU A 74 -15.60 -23.21 17.29
N LYS A 75 -15.12 -21.97 17.37
CA LYS A 75 -15.07 -21.17 18.61
C LYS A 75 -16.26 -20.24 18.77
N LEU A 76 -17.10 -20.11 17.76
CA LEU A 76 -18.31 -19.30 17.84
C LEU A 76 -19.37 -20.02 18.67
N HIS A 77 -20.06 -19.27 19.52
CA HIS A 77 -21.18 -19.74 20.32
C HIS A 77 -22.49 -19.14 19.79
N LYS A 78 -23.64 -19.71 20.18
CA LYS A 78 -24.97 -19.35 19.66
C LYS A 78 -25.29 -17.86 19.81
N ASP A 79 -24.82 -17.25 20.89
CA ASP A 79 -25.06 -15.83 21.21
C ASP A 79 -24.04 -14.86 20.61
N PHE A 80 -23.08 -15.34 19.83
CA PHE A 80 -22.06 -14.50 19.22
C PHE A 80 -22.69 -13.51 18.22
N SER A 81 -22.41 -12.22 18.41
CA SER A 81 -22.84 -11.13 17.54
C SER A 81 -21.66 -10.26 17.15
N LEU A 82 -21.79 -9.57 16.02
CA LEU A 82 -20.79 -8.63 15.52
C LEU A 82 -21.07 -7.23 16.07
N SER A 83 -20.03 -6.53 16.51
CA SER A 83 -20.10 -5.10 16.80
C SER A 83 -20.40 -4.28 15.53
N SER A 84 -20.88 -3.05 15.70
CA SER A 84 -21.16 -2.14 14.56
C SER A 84 -19.93 -1.92 13.66
N HIS A 85 -18.73 -1.91 14.25
CA HIS A 85 -17.47 -1.78 13.51
C HIS A 85 -17.14 -3.05 12.71
N GLU A 86 -17.29 -4.22 13.30
CA GLU A 86 -17.07 -5.50 12.60
C GLU A 86 -18.11 -5.73 11.49
N LEU A 87 -19.36 -5.34 11.72
CA LEU A 87 -20.42 -5.37 10.69
C LEU A 87 -20.05 -4.49 9.49
N LYS A 88 -19.49 -3.31 9.71
CA LYS A 88 -19.03 -2.42 8.64
C LYS A 88 -17.90 -3.06 7.84
N ILE A 89 -16.87 -3.56 8.54
CA ILE A 89 -15.73 -4.24 7.90
C ILE A 89 -16.19 -5.44 7.05
N PHE A 90 -17.02 -6.31 7.62
CA PHE A 90 -17.49 -7.50 6.94
C PHE A 90 -18.47 -7.14 5.80
N GLY A 91 -19.34 -6.15 6.00
CA GLY A 91 -20.25 -5.62 4.99
C GLY A 91 -19.54 -5.12 3.74
N ASP A 92 -18.48 -4.33 3.95
CA ASP A 92 -17.63 -3.84 2.86
C ASP A 92 -16.91 -4.98 2.15
N ALA A 93 -16.49 -6.03 2.86
CA ALA A 93 -15.82 -7.19 2.27
C ALA A 93 -16.77 -8.06 1.44
N VAL A 94 -17.99 -8.31 1.93
CA VAL A 94 -18.93 -9.27 1.34
C VAL A 94 -19.76 -8.71 0.17
N LYS A 95 -19.95 -7.38 0.14
CA LYS A 95 -20.74 -6.73 -0.91
C LYS A 95 -20.21 -7.06 -2.30
N GLY A 96 -21.12 -7.51 -3.17
CA GLY A 96 -20.86 -7.84 -4.57
C GLY A 96 -20.33 -9.26 -4.83
N ILE A 97 -20.03 -10.04 -3.79
CA ILE A 97 -19.60 -11.44 -3.90
C ILE A 97 -20.78 -12.33 -4.29
N LYS A 98 -20.53 -13.35 -5.12
CA LYS A 98 -21.51 -14.39 -5.45
C LYS A 98 -21.45 -15.53 -4.43
N VAL A 99 -22.61 -15.97 -3.96
CA VAL A 99 -22.76 -17.10 -3.04
C VAL A 99 -23.79 -18.08 -3.56
N ARG A 100 -23.56 -19.36 -3.29
CA ARG A 100 -24.50 -20.45 -3.52
C ARG A 100 -25.21 -20.81 -2.22
N ILE A 101 -26.49 -21.13 -2.30
CA ILE A 101 -27.24 -21.63 -1.14
C ILE A 101 -27.02 -23.14 -0.96
N SER A 102 -26.96 -23.59 0.30
CA SER A 102 -26.73 -25.00 0.66
C SER A 102 -27.91 -25.67 1.37
N HIS A 103 -28.90 -24.91 1.83
CA HIS A 103 -30.05 -25.45 2.59
C HIS A 103 -31.04 -26.28 1.77
N ARG A 104 -30.94 -26.29 0.43
CA ARG A 104 -31.79 -27.10 -0.46
C ARG A 104 -30.93 -28.11 -1.21
N ALA A 105 -31.08 -29.39 -0.90
CA ALA A 105 -30.42 -30.45 -1.63
C ALA A 105 -30.85 -30.44 -3.11
N GLY A 106 -29.90 -30.59 -4.04
CA GLY A 106 -30.16 -30.69 -5.48
C GLY A 106 -30.45 -29.37 -6.22
N VAL A 107 -30.59 -28.24 -5.53
CA VAL A 107 -30.87 -26.93 -6.16
C VAL A 107 -29.65 -26.01 -6.08
N ILE A 108 -28.97 -25.83 -7.21
CA ILE A 108 -27.86 -24.88 -7.32
C ILE A 108 -28.42 -23.52 -7.75
N ARG A 109 -28.51 -22.59 -6.80
CA ARG A 109 -28.81 -21.18 -7.08
C ARG A 109 -27.69 -20.29 -6.57
N VAL A 110 -27.21 -19.43 -7.46
CA VAL A 110 -26.15 -18.47 -7.19
C VAL A 110 -26.76 -17.07 -7.11
N TYR A 111 -26.36 -16.34 -6.08
CA TYR A 111 -26.86 -15.02 -5.76
C TYR A 111 -25.71 -14.05 -5.55
N ARG A 112 -25.85 -12.82 -6.03
CA ARG A 112 -24.94 -11.73 -5.69
C ARG A 112 -25.41 -11.04 -4.41
N ILE A 113 -24.49 -10.81 -3.47
CA ILE A 113 -24.79 -10.13 -2.22
C ILE A 113 -24.87 -8.62 -2.44
N ASN A 114 -25.99 -8.02 -2.05
CA ASN A 114 -26.24 -6.59 -2.12
C ASN A 114 -25.75 -5.88 -0.86
N SER A 115 -26.11 -6.41 0.31
CA SER A 115 -25.77 -5.86 1.62
C SER A 115 -25.89 -6.91 2.73
N LEU A 116 -25.40 -6.57 3.92
CA LEU A 116 -25.77 -7.22 5.16
C LEU A 116 -27.06 -6.60 5.70
N GLN A 117 -27.81 -7.40 6.46
CA GLN A 117 -29.05 -7.01 7.14
C GLN A 117 -28.96 -7.42 8.61
N LEU A 118 -30.04 -7.14 9.35
CA LEU A 118 -30.17 -7.51 10.76
C LEU A 118 -29.89 -9.00 11.01
N PRO A 119 -29.54 -9.35 12.27
CA PRO A 119 -29.45 -10.74 12.72
C PRO A 119 -30.66 -11.59 12.34
N ALA A 120 -30.45 -12.89 12.10
CA ALA A 120 -31.52 -13.79 11.65
C ALA A 120 -32.69 -13.91 12.65
N ASP A 121 -32.41 -13.80 13.96
CA ASP A 121 -33.42 -13.79 15.03
C ASP A 121 -34.23 -12.47 15.12
N GLN A 122 -33.75 -11.40 14.50
CA GLN A 122 -34.38 -10.08 14.53
C GLN A 122 -34.91 -9.63 13.16
N LEU A 123 -34.44 -10.24 12.08
CA LEU A 123 -34.80 -9.88 10.72
C LEU A 123 -36.14 -10.51 10.34
N TRP A 124 -37.17 -9.66 10.23
CA TRP A 124 -38.51 -10.07 9.83
C TRP A 124 -38.68 -10.05 8.31
N PHE A 125 -39.46 -10.99 7.79
CA PHE A 125 -39.96 -10.95 6.42
C PHE A 125 -41.43 -11.41 6.36
N GLN A 126 -42.10 -11.08 5.26
CA GLN A 126 -43.47 -11.49 4.97
C GLN A 126 -43.44 -12.57 3.89
N GLY A 127 -43.86 -13.78 4.26
CA GLY A 127 -43.99 -14.92 3.35
C GLY A 127 -45.46 -15.30 3.14
N LYS A 128 -45.73 -16.13 2.14
CA LYS A 128 -47.01 -16.81 2.00
C LYS A 128 -46.88 -18.23 2.53
N ASP A 129 -47.83 -18.68 3.34
CA ASP A 129 -47.91 -20.08 3.78
C ASP A 129 -48.38 -21.00 2.64
N GLU A 130 -48.46 -22.31 2.90
CA GLU A 130 -48.91 -23.31 1.92
C GLU A 130 -50.37 -23.11 1.48
N ASN A 131 -51.15 -22.34 2.26
CA ASN A 131 -52.53 -21.96 1.97
C ASN A 131 -52.64 -20.56 1.30
N GLY A 132 -51.52 -19.93 0.96
CA GLY A 132 -51.46 -18.62 0.32
C GLY A 132 -51.71 -17.42 1.24
N LYS A 133 -51.85 -17.62 2.55
CA LYS A 133 -52.05 -16.56 3.55
C LYS A 133 -50.72 -15.92 3.91
N GLU A 134 -50.72 -14.60 4.04
CA GLU A 134 -49.52 -13.86 4.43
C GLU A 134 -49.20 -14.09 5.90
N ARG A 135 -47.98 -14.58 6.16
CA ARG A 135 -47.44 -14.81 7.50
C ARG A 135 -46.15 -14.01 7.66
N ARG A 136 -46.04 -13.31 8.78
CA ARG A 136 -44.83 -12.60 9.19
C ARG A 136 -44.07 -13.46 10.19
N MET A 137 -42.78 -13.67 9.94
CA MET A 137 -41.89 -14.43 10.82
C MET A 137 -40.45 -13.94 10.67
N THR A 138 -39.60 -14.28 11.63
CA THR A 138 -38.16 -14.01 11.53
C THR A 138 -37.50 -14.99 10.56
N VAL A 139 -36.32 -14.63 10.04
CA VAL A 139 -35.54 -15.55 9.22
C VAL A 139 -35.14 -16.79 10.02
N ALA A 140 -34.79 -16.64 11.31
CA ALA A 140 -34.46 -17.78 12.16
C ALA A 140 -35.64 -18.75 12.33
N ASP A 141 -36.84 -18.24 12.61
CA ASP A 141 -38.05 -19.06 12.77
C ASP A 141 -38.38 -19.81 11.47
N TYR A 142 -38.31 -19.13 10.33
CA TYR A 142 -38.55 -19.77 9.03
C TYR A 142 -37.59 -20.94 8.75
N PHE A 143 -36.30 -20.75 9.05
CA PHE A 143 -35.31 -21.80 8.84
C PHE A 143 -35.49 -22.97 9.83
N SER A 144 -35.90 -22.68 11.06
CA SER A 144 -36.25 -23.71 12.06
C SER A 144 -37.48 -24.53 11.65
N GLU A 145 -38.54 -23.86 11.16
CA GLU A 145 -39.78 -24.53 10.75
C GLU A 145 -39.64 -25.33 9.44
N ARG A 146 -38.93 -24.79 8.44
CA ARG A 146 -38.90 -25.37 7.07
C ARG A 146 -37.67 -26.22 6.78
N TYR A 147 -36.58 -26.02 7.52
CA TYR A 147 -35.29 -26.67 7.28
C TYR A 147 -34.68 -27.19 8.60
N SER A 148 -33.67 -26.49 9.13
CA SER A 148 -32.94 -26.86 10.34
C SER A 148 -32.68 -25.61 11.19
N GLU A 149 -32.66 -25.78 12.51
CA GLU A 149 -32.30 -24.71 13.45
C GLU A 149 -30.90 -24.14 13.15
N LEU A 150 -30.79 -22.81 13.17
CA LEU A 150 -29.53 -22.09 12.95
C LEU A 150 -28.61 -22.19 14.16
N LYS A 151 -27.32 -22.40 13.94
CA LYS A 151 -26.31 -22.47 15.02
C LYS A 151 -25.95 -21.08 15.56
N TYR A 152 -26.03 -20.05 14.73
CA TYR A 152 -25.61 -18.67 15.01
C TYR A 152 -26.71 -17.67 14.59
N PRO A 153 -27.88 -17.69 15.24
CA PRO A 153 -29.03 -16.86 14.84
C PRO A 153 -28.77 -15.35 15.02
N LYS A 154 -27.81 -14.96 15.88
CA LYS A 154 -27.42 -13.56 16.11
C LYS A 154 -26.46 -12.98 15.07
N LEU A 155 -26.02 -13.79 14.09
CA LEU A 155 -25.24 -13.30 12.96
C LEU A 155 -26.13 -12.62 11.90
N PRO A 156 -25.61 -11.58 11.20
CA PRO A 156 -26.37 -10.84 10.20
C PRO A 156 -26.78 -11.74 9.02
N CYS A 157 -27.93 -11.46 8.42
CA CYS A 157 -28.30 -12.09 7.14
C CYS A 157 -27.67 -11.35 5.96
N VAL A 158 -27.50 -12.05 4.83
CA VAL A 158 -27.19 -11.41 3.53
C VAL A 158 -28.48 -11.12 2.77
N HIS A 159 -28.59 -9.92 2.20
CA HIS A 159 -29.63 -9.57 1.23
C HIS A 159 -29.13 -9.83 -0.18
N VAL A 160 -29.94 -10.52 -0.98
CA VAL A 160 -29.56 -10.93 -2.33
C VAL A 160 -30.69 -10.72 -3.34
N GLY A 161 -30.36 -10.81 -4.63
CA GLY A 161 -31.34 -10.71 -5.72
C GLY A 161 -31.75 -9.25 -6.01
N PRO A 162 -32.94 -9.01 -6.60
CA PRO A 162 -33.42 -7.65 -6.84
C PRO A 162 -33.55 -6.88 -5.52
N VAL A 163 -33.06 -5.63 -5.50
CA VAL A 163 -33.07 -4.78 -4.29
C VAL A 163 -34.49 -4.57 -3.75
N THR A 164 -35.48 -4.59 -4.63
CA THR A 164 -36.91 -4.45 -4.31
C THR A 164 -37.54 -5.68 -3.66
N ARG A 165 -36.85 -6.83 -3.65
CA ARG A 165 -37.36 -8.08 -3.08
C ARG A 165 -36.64 -8.40 -1.77
N ASN A 166 -37.41 -8.85 -0.78
CA ASN A 166 -36.91 -9.24 0.54
C ASN A 166 -36.39 -10.69 0.53
N ILE A 167 -35.25 -10.94 -0.13
CA ILE A 167 -34.61 -12.26 -0.17
C ILE A 167 -33.40 -12.25 0.77
N TYR A 168 -33.56 -12.89 1.92
CA TYR A 168 -32.54 -12.92 2.98
C TYR A 168 -32.06 -14.35 3.22
N PHE A 169 -30.76 -14.52 3.41
CA PHE A 169 -30.17 -15.80 3.78
C PHE A 169 -29.23 -15.65 4.99
N PRO A 170 -29.31 -16.54 5.98
CA PRO A 170 -28.30 -16.65 7.03
C PRO A 170 -26.90 -16.98 6.45
N LEU A 171 -25.83 -16.53 7.13
CA LEU A 171 -24.45 -16.80 6.67
C LEU A 171 -24.10 -18.31 6.65
N GLU A 172 -24.74 -19.09 7.51
CA GLU A 172 -24.54 -20.54 7.63
C GLU A 172 -24.94 -21.29 6.37
N VAL A 173 -26.00 -20.83 5.71
CA VAL A 173 -26.55 -21.52 4.52
C VAL A 173 -25.95 -21.00 3.21
N CYS A 174 -25.07 -20.02 3.28
CA CYS A 174 -24.38 -19.45 2.12
C CYS A 174 -22.97 -20.01 1.99
N VAL A 175 -22.59 -20.43 0.79
CA VAL A 175 -21.22 -20.88 0.45
C VAL A 175 -20.67 -19.97 -0.64
N LEU A 176 -19.39 -19.61 -0.58
CA LEU A 176 -18.76 -18.88 -1.68
C LEU A 176 -18.89 -19.70 -2.96
N ASP A 177 -19.35 -19.06 -4.04
CA ASP A 177 -19.42 -19.73 -5.34
C ASP A 177 -18.02 -19.89 -5.96
N THR A 178 -17.92 -20.59 -7.11
CA THR A 178 -16.66 -20.86 -7.85
C THR A 178 -15.67 -19.70 -7.81
N PRO A 179 -14.34 -19.93 -7.80
CA PRO A 179 -13.33 -18.88 -7.64
C PRO A 179 -13.65 -17.59 -8.39
N GLN A 180 -13.73 -16.49 -7.65
CA GLN A 180 -14.15 -15.19 -8.17
C GLN A 180 -12.97 -14.24 -8.20
N LYS A 181 -12.81 -13.53 -9.32
CA LYS A 181 -11.81 -12.47 -9.44
C LYS A 181 -12.06 -11.40 -8.38
N CYS A 182 -11.04 -11.12 -7.56
CA CYS A 182 -11.07 -9.99 -6.64
C CYS A 182 -10.84 -8.69 -7.44
N ASN A 183 -11.88 -7.86 -7.55
CA ASN A 183 -11.80 -6.56 -8.22
C ASN A 183 -11.52 -5.41 -7.24
N LYS A 184 -11.31 -5.70 -5.95
CA LYS A 184 -11.01 -4.70 -4.94
C LYS A 184 -9.51 -4.42 -4.93
N LYS A 185 -9.14 -3.17 -4.64
CA LYS A 185 -7.75 -2.80 -4.45
C LYS A 185 -7.18 -3.60 -3.29
N LEU A 186 -6.09 -4.31 -3.55
CA LEU A 186 -5.39 -5.10 -2.56
C LEU A 186 -4.63 -4.17 -1.61
N ASN A 187 -4.53 -4.59 -0.35
CA ASN A 187 -3.70 -3.89 0.62
C ASN A 187 -2.21 -4.17 0.36
N GLU A 188 -1.30 -3.36 0.92
CA GLU A 188 0.14 -3.49 0.64
C GLU A 188 0.71 -4.89 0.98
N LYS A 189 0.20 -5.53 2.04
CA LYS A 189 0.66 -6.88 2.43
C LYS A 189 0.20 -7.92 1.42
N GLN A 190 -1.06 -7.84 0.99
CA GLN A 190 -1.64 -8.69 -0.05
C GLN A 190 -0.90 -8.50 -1.38
N THR A 191 -0.72 -7.25 -1.83
CA THR A 191 0.06 -6.93 -3.04
C THR A 191 1.48 -7.48 -2.94
N SER A 192 2.15 -7.29 -1.81
CA SER A 192 3.50 -7.80 -1.57
C SER A 192 3.55 -9.33 -1.57
N ALA A 193 2.53 -10.01 -1.04
CA ALA A 193 2.41 -11.46 -1.08
C ALA A 193 2.19 -11.98 -2.51
N ILE A 194 1.33 -11.32 -3.29
CA ILE A 194 1.12 -11.67 -4.70
C ILE A 194 2.40 -11.45 -5.50
N ILE A 195 3.09 -10.33 -5.31
CA ILE A 195 4.37 -10.07 -5.99
C ILE A 195 5.38 -11.17 -5.65
N ARG A 196 5.53 -11.55 -4.37
CA ARG A 196 6.43 -12.64 -3.99
C ARG A 196 6.03 -13.99 -4.58
N ALA A 197 4.73 -14.28 -4.65
CA ALA A 197 4.23 -15.54 -5.20
C ALA A 197 4.34 -15.60 -6.73
N ALA A 198 4.24 -14.45 -7.40
CA ALA A 198 4.30 -14.35 -8.86
C ALA A 198 5.70 -14.05 -9.40
N ALA A 199 6.60 -13.52 -8.58
CA ALA A 199 7.98 -13.23 -8.96
C ALA A 199 8.74 -14.53 -9.20
N VAL A 200 9.16 -14.72 -10.44
CA VAL A 200 9.89 -15.89 -10.92
C VAL A 200 10.95 -15.34 -11.87
N ASP A 201 12.17 -15.88 -11.84
CA ASP A 201 13.25 -15.49 -12.74
C ASP A 201 12.91 -15.82 -14.21
N ALA A 202 13.68 -15.25 -15.14
CA ALA A 202 13.39 -15.37 -16.57
C ALA A 202 13.42 -16.83 -17.07
N VAL A 203 14.38 -17.64 -16.62
CA VAL A 203 14.52 -19.04 -17.06
C VAL A 203 13.36 -19.88 -16.55
N SER A 204 13.04 -19.75 -15.26
CA SER A 204 11.89 -20.45 -14.66
C SER A 204 10.56 -20.00 -15.28
N ARG A 205 10.43 -18.71 -15.65
CA ARG A 205 9.25 -18.19 -16.35
C ARG A 205 9.10 -18.80 -17.74
N GLU A 206 10.18 -18.88 -18.50
CA GLU A 206 10.22 -19.51 -19.82
C GLU A 206 9.76 -20.97 -19.75
N GLN A 207 10.34 -21.75 -18.85
CA GLN A 207 9.97 -23.15 -18.62
C GLN A 207 8.48 -23.31 -18.24
N CYS A 208 7.97 -22.42 -17.40
CA CYS A 208 6.56 -22.42 -17.02
C CYS A 208 5.66 -22.18 -18.24
N ILE A 209 6.01 -21.23 -19.11
CA ILE A 209 5.24 -20.96 -20.33
C ILE A 209 5.29 -22.18 -21.28
N VAL A 210 6.47 -22.78 -21.47
CA VAL A 210 6.61 -23.99 -22.30
C VAL A 210 5.72 -25.12 -21.77
N SER A 211 5.76 -25.40 -20.47
CA SER A 211 4.91 -26.42 -19.86
C SER A 211 3.42 -26.11 -19.99
N LEU A 212 3.01 -24.85 -19.87
CA LEU A 212 1.62 -24.44 -20.09
C LEU A 212 1.18 -24.64 -21.54
N CYS A 213 2.05 -24.35 -22.52
CA CYS A 213 1.78 -24.60 -23.93
C CYS A 213 1.64 -26.10 -24.22
N GLU A 214 2.48 -26.94 -23.62
CA GLU A 214 2.37 -28.40 -23.73
C GLU A 214 1.08 -28.93 -23.11
N GLN A 215 0.73 -28.47 -21.91
CA GLN A 215 -0.51 -28.84 -21.21
C GLN A 215 -1.77 -28.41 -21.96
N ALA A 216 -1.74 -27.24 -22.60
CA ALA A 216 -2.84 -26.76 -23.43
C ALA A 216 -3.06 -27.63 -24.68
N ASN A 217 -2.03 -28.37 -25.13
CA ASN A 217 -2.09 -29.36 -26.20
C ASN A 217 -2.79 -28.84 -27.49
N PHE A 218 -2.44 -27.62 -27.90
CA PHE A 218 -3.04 -26.96 -29.07
C PHE A 218 -2.97 -27.78 -30.36
N THR A 219 -1.98 -28.67 -30.50
CA THR A 219 -1.83 -29.59 -31.65
C THR A 219 -3.04 -30.50 -31.86
N HIS A 220 -3.75 -30.85 -30.78
CA HIS A 220 -4.91 -31.74 -30.82
C HIS A 220 -6.23 -31.00 -30.63
N ASP A 221 -6.23 -29.66 -30.67
CA ASP A 221 -7.45 -28.88 -30.54
C ASP A 221 -8.35 -29.07 -31.77
N PRO A 222 -9.59 -29.57 -31.60
CA PRO A 222 -10.48 -29.84 -32.73
C PRO A 222 -10.96 -28.56 -33.42
N PHE A 223 -11.07 -27.45 -32.68
CA PHE A 223 -11.43 -26.16 -33.26
C PHE A 223 -10.28 -25.62 -34.11
N LEU A 224 -9.04 -25.62 -33.60
CA LEU A 224 -7.90 -25.14 -34.40
C LEU A 224 -7.74 -25.94 -35.71
N ARG A 225 -7.95 -27.26 -35.64
CA ARG A 225 -7.91 -28.13 -36.82
C ARG A 225 -8.99 -27.79 -37.85
N GLU A 226 -10.21 -27.51 -37.42
CA GLU A 226 -11.31 -27.10 -38.30
C GLU A 226 -10.98 -25.81 -39.07
N PHE A 227 -10.27 -24.89 -38.43
CA PHE A 227 -9.81 -23.64 -39.05
C PHE A 227 -8.47 -23.78 -39.80
N GLY A 228 -7.91 -24.99 -39.91
CA GLY A 228 -6.62 -25.24 -40.57
C GLY A 228 -5.41 -24.60 -39.87
N LEU A 229 -5.53 -24.29 -38.58
CA LEU A 229 -4.48 -23.65 -37.78
C LEU A 229 -3.61 -24.68 -37.07
N GLN A 230 -2.30 -24.39 -37.03
CA GLN A 230 -1.32 -25.15 -36.25
C GLN A 230 -0.48 -24.19 -35.42
N ILE A 231 -0.30 -24.52 -34.14
CA ILE A 231 0.49 -23.70 -33.20
C ILE A 231 1.80 -24.42 -32.89
N SER A 232 2.93 -23.75 -33.10
CA SER A 232 4.24 -24.24 -32.69
C SER A 232 4.34 -24.28 -31.16
N PRO A 233 4.83 -25.39 -30.56
CA PRO A 233 5.07 -25.45 -29.11
C PRO A 233 6.34 -24.71 -28.69
N LYS A 234 7.18 -24.28 -29.64
CA LYS A 234 8.43 -23.58 -29.38
C LYS A 234 8.22 -22.07 -29.43
N MET A 235 8.85 -21.34 -28.51
CA MET A 235 8.91 -19.89 -28.55
C MET A 235 9.60 -19.42 -29.85
N CYS A 236 9.16 -18.28 -30.38
CA CYS A 236 9.77 -17.69 -31.57
C CYS A 236 11.18 -17.19 -31.24
N GLU A 237 12.18 -17.70 -31.95
CA GLU A 237 13.55 -17.22 -31.87
C GLU A 237 13.71 -15.95 -32.71
N THR A 238 14.43 -14.96 -32.18
CA THR A 238 14.72 -13.72 -32.88
C THR A 238 16.07 -13.16 -32.47
N VAL A 239 16.75 -12.48 -33.40
CA VAL A 239 18.03 -11.83 -33.13
C VAL A 239 17.76 -10.42 -32.59
N ALA A 240 18.15 -10.17 -31.34
CA ALA A 240 18.08 -8.87 -30.71
C ALA A 240 19.47 -8.18 -30.71
N ARG A 241 19.48 -6.85 -30.56
CA ARG A 241 20.70 -6.06 -30.37
C ARG A 241 20.69 -5.43 -28.99
N VAL A 242 21.83 -5.50 -28.30
CA VAL A 242 22.06 -4.77 -27.06
C VAL A 242 22.69 -3.43 -27.42
N LEU A 243 21.98 -2.33 -27.19
CA LEU A 243 22.48 -0.99 -27.46
C LEU A 243 23.51 -0.59 -26.40
N THR A 244 24.58 0.08 -26.83
CA THR A 244 25.55 0.68 -25.90
C THR A 244 24.84 1.75 -25.08
N PRO A 245 24.93 1.71 -23.74
CA PRO A 245 24.29 2.72 -22.90
C PRO A 245 24.94 4.10 -23.12
N PRO A 246 24.16 5.19 -23.09
CA PRO A 246 24.70 6.53 -23.18
C PRO A 246 25.58 6.85 -21.96
N ARG A 247 26.62 7.66 -22.17
CA ARG A 247 27.45 8.16 -21.07
C ARG A 247 26.71 9.30 -20.36
N ILE A 248 26.80 9.34 -19.03
CA ILE A 248 26.11 10.33 -18.19
C ILE A 248 27.14 11.29 -17.62
N LEU A 249 26.97 12.59 -17.85
CA LEU A 249 27.80 13.67 -17.32
C LEU A 249 27.20 14.26 -16.04
N PHE A 250 27.99 14.27 -14.98
CA PHE A 250 27.74 14.89 -13.69
C PHE A 250 28.52 16.20 -13.55
N GLY A 251 28.42 16.84 -12.37
CA GLY A 251 29.11 18.10 -12.09
C GLY A 251 30.63 17.95 -12.08
N GLU A 252 31.33 18.88 -12.75
CA GLU A 252 32.79 18.85 -12.93
C GLU A 252 33.58 19.45 -11.76
N ASN A 253 32.87 19.96 -10.74
CA ASN A 253 33.47 20.64 -9.60
C ASN A 253 34.33 19.71 -8.71
N ASN A 254 34.09 18.40 -8.77
CA ASN A 254 34.90 17.41 -8.06
C ASN A 254 36.11 16.96 -8.90
N ARG A 255 37.23 17.69 -8.79
CA ARG A 255 38.48 17.39 -9.50
C ARG A 255 39.09 16.00 -9.23
N ARG A 256 38.61 15.26 -8.24
CA ARG A 256 39.14 13.94 -7.84
C ARG A 256 38.44 12.76 -8.52
N MET A 257 37.37 13.01 -9.29
CA MET A 257 36.61 11.95 -9.95
C MET A 257 36.27 12.31 -11.39
N ASP A 258 36.16 11.28 -12.22
CA ASP A 258 35.59 11.42 -13.55
C ASP A 258 34.09 11.78 -13.41
N PRO A 259 33.67 12.94 -13.92
CA PRO A 259 32.26 13.34 -13.92
C PRO A 259 31.44 12.48 -14.89
N VAL A 260 32.07 11.70 -15.77
CA VAL A 260 31.37 10.85 -16.72
C VAL A 260 31.22 9.42 -16.19
N VAL A 261 29.97 8.97 -16.09
CA VAL A 261 29.61 7.62 -15.65
C VAL A 261 29.02 6.84 -16.81
N ILE A 262 29.45 5.59 -16.96
CA ILE A 262 28.90 4.65 -17.96
C ILE A 262 27.97 3.68 -17.22
N PRO A 263 26.67 3.67 -17.53
CA PRO A 263 25.74 2.71 -16.95
C PRO A 263 26.15 1.26 -17.24
N LYS A 264 25.89 0.37 -16.28
CA LYS A 264 26.03 -1.08 -16.41
C LYS A 264 24.69 -1.72 -16.08
N ASP A 265 24.19 -2.57 -16.98
CA ASP A 265 22.91 -3.26 -16.83
C ASP A 265 21.74 -2.32 -16.47
N GLY A 266 21.73 -1.11 -17.05
CA GLY A 266 20.72 -0.09 -16.82
C GLY A 266 20.84 0.68 -15.49
N ALA A 267 21.92 0.50 -14.73
CA ALA A 267 22.16 1.14 -13.44
C ALA A 267 23.53 1.85 -13.38
N TRP A 268 23.63 2.84 -12.48
CA TRP A 268 24.88 3.52 -12.16
C TRP A 268 24.90 3.91 -10.68
N SER A 269 26.11 4.12 -10.13
CA SER A 269 26.28 4.68 -8.80
C SER A 269 26.42 6.20 -8.87
N LEU A 270 25.84 6.88 -7.87
CA LEU A 270 26.00 8.31 -7.62
C LEU A 270 27.01 8.58 -6.50
N ASP A 271 27.75 7.55 -6.06
CA ASP A 271 28.74 7.70 -5.02
C ASP A 271 29.82 8.69 -5.46
N ASN A 272 30.04 9.72 -4.63
CA ASN A 272 31.02 10.79 -4.82
C ASN A 272 30.82 11.66 -6.09
N GLN A 273 29.73 11.46 -6.82
CA GLN A 273 29.31 12.33 -7.93
C GLN A 273 28.62 13.59 -7.43
N GLN A 274 28.77 14.68 -8.17
CA GLN A 274 28.11 15.96 -7.90
C GLN A 274 27.01 16.24 -8.93
N LEU A 275 26.04 17.06 -8.53
CA LEU A 275 24.96 17.48 -9.43
C LEU A 275 25.55 18.33 -10.56
N TYR A 276 25.03 18.15 -11.79
CA TYR A 276 25.51 18.88 -12.95
C TYR A 276 25.30 20.40 -12.82
N VAL A 277 24.07 20.82 -12.49
CA VAL A 277 23.75 22.18 -12.02
C VAL A 277 23.10 22.04 -10.66
N PRO A 278 23.83 22.26 -9.56
CA PRO A 278 23.23 22.28 -8.23
C PRO A 278 22.35 23.52 -8.07
N ALA A 279 21.15 23.33 -7.55
CA ALA A 279 20.28 24.40 -7.09
C ALA A 279 20.81 24.99 -5.78
N ILE A 280 20.35 26.20 -5.45
CA ILE A 280 20.63 26.85 -4.17
C ILE A 280 19.31 26.91 -3.41
N CYS A 281 19.26 26.27 -2.25
CA CYS A 281 18.19 26.46 -1.28
C CYS A 281 18.69 27.42 -0.20
N ARG A 282 18.12 28.62 -0.13
CA ARG A 282 18.46 29.65 0.84
C ARG A 282 17.64 29.50 2.11
N SER A 283 16.37 29.16 1.96
CA SER A 283 15.41 29.12 3.07
C SER A 283 14.39 28.00 2.86
N TYR A 284 14.07 27.29 3.94
CA TYR A 284 13.09 26.21 3.90
C TYR A 284 12.38 26.07 5.25
N SER A 285 11.15 25.60 5.21
CA SER A 285 10.37 25.29 6.41
C SER A 285 10.03 23.82 6.52
N MET A 286 9.65 23.38 7.71
CA MET A 286 9.28 22.00 7.99
C MET A 286 7.91 21.90 8.64
N ILE A 287 7.08 21.01 8.08
CA ILE A 287 5.84 20.56 8.71
C ILE A 287 6.03 19.11 9.14
N ALA A 288 6.01 18.88 10.45
CA ALA A 288 6.21 17.58 11.06
C ALA A 288 4.87 17.00 11.55
N MET A 289 4.29 16.07 10.80
CA MET A 289 3.06 15.35 11.16
C MET A 289 3.32 14.23 12.19
N VAL A 290 4.18 14.51 13.16
CA VAL A 290 4.71 13.53 14.12
C VAL A 290 4.77 14.14 15.52
N SER A 291 4.97 13.31 16.54
CA SER A 291 5.12 13.79 17.92
C SER A 291 6.33 14.72 18.05
N PRO A 292 6.25 15.84 18.80
CA PRO A 292 7.41 16.67 19.12
C PRO A 292 8.57 15.91 19.79
N ARG A 293 8.29 14.72 20.38
CA ARG A 293 9.33 13.83 20.91
C ARG A 293 10.31 13.32 19.85
N GLU A 294 9.93 13.36 18.56
CA GLU A 294 10.77 12.95 17.43
C GLU A 294 11.77 14.04 16.99
N GLN A 295 11.83 15.19 17.68
CA GLN A 295 12.68 16.33 17.31
C GLN A 295 14.16 15.95 17.13
N ASN A 296 14.69 15.06 17.97
CA ASN A 296 16.08 14.59 17.84
C ASN A 296 16.31 13.81 16.53
N HIS A 297 15.33 13.03 16.08
CA HIS A 297 15.39 12.34 14.79
C HIS A 297 15.29 13.35 13.63
N LEU A 298 14.46 14.39 13.76
CA LEU A 298 14.37 15.46 12.76
C LEU A 298 15.72 16.21 12.62
N GLN A 299 16.37 16.53 13.72
CA GLN A 299 17.69 17.18 13.74
C GLN A 299 18.77 16.32 13.10
N THR A 300 18.85 15.05 13.50
CA THR A 300 19.80 14.10 12.92
C THR A 300 19.56 13.93 11.42
N PHE A 301 18.29 13.86 11.00
CA PHE A 301 17.92 13.78 9.59
C PHE A 301 18.33 15.03 8.80
N CYS A 302 18.05 16.24 9.32
CA CYS A 302 18.42 17.48 8.64
C CYS A 302 19.93 17.58 8.45
N GLN A 303 20.72 17.25 9.49
CA GLN A 303 22.18 17.23 9.39
C GLN A 303 22.67 16.25 8.33
N ALA A 304 22.13 15.02 8.30
CA ALA A 304 22.49 14.02 7.30
C ALA A 304 22.09 14.46 5.88
N LEU A 305 20.93 15.12 5.73
CA LEU A 305 20.45 15.64 4.46
C LEU A 305 21.35 16.78 3.96
N THR A 306 21.66 17.76 4.81
CA THR A 306 22.53 18.89 4.47
C THR A 306 23.94 18.44 4.14
N GLN A 307 24.50 17.53 4.94
CA GLN A 307 25.81 16.93 4.64
C GLN A 307 25.82 16.28 3.26
N LYS A 308 24.75 15.53 2.91
CA LYS A 308 24.65 14.88 1.61
C LYS A 308 24.43 15.89 0.47
N ALA A 309 23.65 16.95 0.71
CA ALA A 309 23.47 18.05 -0.24
C ALA A 309 24.82 18.71 -0.58
N SER A 310 25.60 19.08 0.45
CA SER A 310 26.92 19.69 0.25
C SER A 310 27.90 18.76 -0.46
N GLN A 311 27.90 17.47 -0.15
CA GLN A 311 28.70 16.49 -0.90
C GLN A 311 28.35 16.46 -2.39
N MET A 312 27.06 16.60 -2.70
CA MET A 312 26.54 16.64 -4.08
C MET A 312 26.64 18.03 -4.73
N GLY A 313 27.24 19.01 -4.04
CA GLY A 313 27.43 20.38 -4.54
C GLY A 313 26.24 21.32 -4.37
N MET A 314 25.18 20.89 -3.69
CA MET A 314 23.97 21.69 -3.44
C MET A 314 24.09 22.46 -2.11
N GLU A 315 23.85 23.77 -2.15
CA GLU A 315 23.71 24.59 -0.95
C GLU A 315 22.34 24.35 -0.34
N PHE A 316 22.33 23.93 0.93
CA PHE A 316 21.11 23.63 1.67
C PHE A 316 21.28 24.01 3.15
N PRO A 317 20.31 24.68 3.81
CA PRO A 317 20.48 25.10 5.19
C PRO A 317 20.53 23.91 6.16
N ASN A 318 21.23 24.07 7.29
CA ASN A 318 21.39 22.99 8.29
C ASN A 318 20.11 22.70 9.09
N TRP A 319 19.20 23.67 9.17
CA TRP A 319 17.97 23.61 9.94
C TRP A 319 16.90 24.50 9.26
N PRO A 320 15.61 24.12 9.29
CA PRO A 320 14.55 24.96 8.74
C PRO A 320 14.36 26.25 9.54
N ASP A 321 13.87 27.28 8.87
CA ASP A 321 13.53 28.57 9.48
C ASP A 321 12.34 28.43 10.43
N LEU A 322 11.36 27.60 10.05
CA LEU A 322 10.18 27.28 10.86
C LEU A 322 9.97 25.78 10.95
N VAL A 323 9.68 25.29 12.16
CA VAL A 323 9.21 23.91 12.39
C VAL A 323 7.82 23.97 13.02
N LYS A 324 6.84 23.41 12.32
CA LYS A 324 5.46 23.30 12.80
C LYS A 324 5.10 21.83 12.99
N TYR A 325 4.40 21.52 14.07
CA TYR A 325 3.98 20.15 14.40
C TYR A 325 2.46 20.02 14.29
N GLY A 326 2.02 18.98 13.57
CA GLY A 326 0.60 18.68 13.38
C GLY A 326 0.29 17.20 13.58
N ARG A 327 -1.00 16.88 13.66
CA ARG A 327 -1.50 15.50 13.80
C ARG A 327 -2.60 15.18 12.80
N SER A 328 -3.36 16.19 12.37
CA SER A 328 -4.52 16.06 11.49
C SER A 328 -4.27 16.67 10.11
N LYS A 329 -5.16 16.37 9.15
CA LYS A 329 -5.08 17.01 7.82
C LYS A 329 -5.47 18.49 7.90
N GLU A 330 -6.33 18.87 8.84
CA GLU A 330 -6.73 20.25 9.10
C GLU A 330 -5.53 21.07 9.58
N ASP A 331 -4.66 20.49 10.41
CA ASP A 331 -3.44 21.15 10.86
C ASP A 331 -2.51 21.47 9.67
N VAL A 332 -2.46 20.63 8.64
CA VAL A 332 -1.65 20.89 7.44
C VAL A 332 -2.06 22.20 6.80
N VAL A 333 -3.36 22.40 6.60
CA VAL A 333 -3.91 23.62 6.00
C VAL A 333 -3.52 24.86 6.82
N ILE A 334 -3.69 24.78 8.13
CA ILE A 334 -3.35 25.87 9.06
C ILE A 334 -1.85 26.18 8.99
N MET A 335 -0.99 25.17 9.11
CA MET A 335 0.47 25.35 9.14
C MET A 335 1.03 25.87 7.82
N PHE A 336 0.51 25.44 6.67
CA PHE A 336 0.90 26.01 5.37
C PHE A 336 0.56 27.50 5.31
N ASN A 337 -0.64 27.89 5.78
CA ASN A 337 -1.05 29.28 5.80
C ASN A 337 -0.20 30.13 6.78
N GLU A 338 0.11 29.59 7.96
CA GLU A 338 1.01 30.25 8.92
C GLU A 338 2.40 30.46 8.33
N ILE A 339 2.99 29.43 7.73
CA ILE A 339 4.30 29.51 7.10
C ILE A 339 4.28 30.56 5.98
N ALA A 340 3.31 30.49 5.07
CA ALA A 340 3.19 31.45 3.98
C ALA A 340 3.00 32.89 4.48
N THR A 341 2.28 33.07 5.60
CA THR A 341 2.08 34.38 6.22
C THR A 341 3.37 34.93 6.83
N GLU A 342 4.13 34.10 7.53
CA GLU A 342 5.42 34.49 8.13
C GLU A 342 6.42 34.98 7.05
N TYR A 343 6.57 34.23 5.96
CA TYR A 343 7.44 34.62 4.85
C TYR A 343 6.99 35.93 4.20
N ARG A 344 5.68 36.11 4.02
CA ARG A 344 5.12 37.37 3.50
C ARG A 344 5.39 38.55 4.43
N GLN A 345 5.27 38.36 5.74
CA GLN A 345 5.45 39.43 6.73
C GLN A 345 6.93 39.83 6.89
N THR A 346 7.83 38.84 6.87
CA THR A 346 9.28 39.07 6.98
C THR A 346 9.92 39.55 5.66
N GLY A 347 9.19 39.50 4.54
CA GLY A 347 9.72 39.83 3.22
C GLY A 347 10.75 38.82 2.71
N THR A 348 10.72 37.58 3.23
CA THR A 348 11.61 36.49 2.83
C THR A 348 10.87 35.47 1.97
N THR A 349 11.60 34.58 1.29
CA THR A 349 11.01 33.55 0.41
C THR A 349 11.31 32.16 0.92
N CYS A 350 10.29 31.31 1.00
CA CYS A 350 10.47 29.88 1.28
C CYS A 350 10.70 29.13 -0.03
N ASP A 351 11.89 28.56 -0.22
CA ASP A 351 12.19 27.82 -1.46
C ASP A 351 11.48 26.46 -1.48
N ILE A 352 11.38 25.80 -0.31
CA ILE A 352 10.73 24.50 -0.19
C ILE A 352 10.20 24.23 1.22
N ILE A 353 9.11 23.46 1.33
CA ILE A 353 8.60 22.93 2.59
C ILE A 353 8.84 21.42 2.64
N ILE A 354 9.61 20.97 3.63
CA ILE A 354 9.76 19.54 3.93
C ILE A 354 8.60 19.10 4.81
N VAL A 355 7.83 18.09 4.37
CA VAL A 355 6.70 17.57 5.13
C VAL A 355 6.98 16.14 5.60
N VAL A 356 7.12 15.94 6.91
CA VAL A 356 7.36 14.62 7.49
C VAL A 356 6.03 13.95 7.83
N LEU A 357 5.75 12.82 7.18
CA LEU A 357 4.52 12.06 7.34
C LEU A 357 4.76 10.82 8.22
N PRO A 358 3.88 10.48 9.17
CA PRO A 358 4.11 9.36 10.10
C PRO A 358 4.07 8.01 9.39
N ALA A 359 3.19 7.88 8.38
CA ALA A 359 3.02 6.70 7.55
C ALA A 359 2.44 7.10 6.19
N LYS A 360 2.32 6.13 5.28
CA LYS A 360 1.60 6.34 4.02
C LYS A 360 0.13 6.60 4.32
N ASN A 361 -0.35 7.79 3.95
CA ASN A 361 -1.74 8.18 4.05
C ASN A 361 -2.05 9.02 2.82
N ALA A 362 -2.94 8.51 1.95
CA ALA A 362 -3.28 9.16 0.70
C ALA A 362 -3.96 10.51 0.93
N ASP A 363 -4.94 10.56 1.83
CA ASP A 363 -5.71 11.77 2.14
C ASP A 363 -4.79 12.88 2.66
N LEU A 364 -3.92 12.56 3.62
CA LEU A 364 -2.97 13.53 4.18
C LEU A 364 -1.97 14.01 3.12
N TYR A 365 -1.47 13.11 2.28
CA TYR A 365 -0.55 13.47 1.19
C TYR A 365 -1.23 14.38 0.16
N LEU A 366 -2.49 14.08 -0.21
CA LEU A 366 -3.27 14.90 -1.12
C LEU A 366 -3.52 16.30 -0.56
N THR A 367 -3.88 16.43 0.72
CA THR A 367 -4.02 17.75 1.37
C THR A 367 -2.72 18.54 1.34
N VAL A 368 -1.57 17.90 1.60
CA VAL A 368 -0.26 18.56 1.48
C VAL A 368 -0.03 19.06 0.05
N LYS A 369 -0.37 18.26 -0.96
CA LYS A 369 -0.19 18.62 -2.37
C LYS A 369 -1.13 19.71 -2.85
N GLU A 370 -2.37 19.70 -2.38
CA GLU A 370 -3.32 20.79 -2.61
C GLU A 370 -2.81 22.11 -2.01
N CYS A 371 -2.40 22.11 -0.74
CA CYS A 371 -1.87 23.31 -0.10
C CYS A 371 -0.59 23.82 -0.79
N SER A 372 0.33 22.92 -1.10
CA SER A 372 1.62 23.20 -1.76
C SER A 372 1.44 23.73 -3.18
N ASP A 373 0.77 22.96 -4.03
CA ASP A 373 0.83 23.12 -5.48
C ASP A 373 -0.31 24.00 -6.02
N MET A 374 -1.47 24.05 -5.32
CA MET A 374 -2.65 24.79 -5.78
C MET A 374 -2.95 26.04 -4.95
N VAL A 375 -2.79 25.99 -3.63
CA VAL A 375 -3.20 27.11 -2.75
C VAL A 375 -2.08 28.13 -2.55
N HIS A 376 -0.89 27.69 -2.15
CA HIS A 376 0.21 28.60 -1.78
C HIS A 376 1.30 28.72 -2.85
N GLY A 377 1.43 27.74 -3.75
CA GLY A 377 2.48 27.73 -4.77
C GLY A 377 3.90 27.59 -4.20
N ILE A 378 4.04 26.99 -3.01
CA ILE A 378 5.35 26.75 -2.37
C ILE A 378 5.72 25.28 -2.59
N MET A 379 6.88 25.02 -3.18
CA MET A 379 7.34 23.66 -3.45
C MET A 379 7.37 22.82 -2.18
N SER A 380 6.96 21.55 -2.27
CA SER A 380 6.98 20.63 -1.13
C SER A 380 7.72 19.32 -1.39
N GLN A 381 8.39 18.80 -0.36
CA GLN A 381 8.99 17.47 -0.34
C GLN A 381 8.48 16.63 0.83
N CYS A 382 7.59 15.67 0.54
CA CYS A 382 7.08 14.74 1.55
C CYS A 382 8.09 13.62 1.85
N ILE A 383 8.28 13.29 3.13
CA ILE A 383 9.22 12.27 3.60
C ILE A 383 8.52 11.43 4.68
N LEU A 384 8.62 10.10 4.58
CA LEU A 384 8.07 9.22 5.60
C LEU A 384 8.97 9.19 6.84
N LEU A 385 8.38 9.22 8.03
CA LEU A 385 9.09 9.20 9.32
C LEU A 385 10.09 8.03 9.42
N LYS A 386 9.78 6.86 8.86
CA LYS A 386 10.72 5.73 8.84
C LYS A 386 12.07 6.06 8.18
N ASN A 387 12.09 6.97 7.20
CA ASN A 387 13.28 7.44 6.50
C ASN A 387 13.98 8.59 7.24
N VAL A 388 13.26 9.27 8.13
CA VAL A 388 13.81 10.28 9.06
C VAL A 388 14.50 9.61 10.24
N ILE A 389 13.88 8.57 10.81
CA ILE A 389 14.45 7.81 11.94
C ILE A 389 15.74 7.08 11.51
N ARG A 390 15.79 6.60 10.26
CA ARG A 390 16.95 5.89 9.72
C ARG A 390 17.35 6.49 8.36
N PRO A 391 18.03 7.65 8.35
CA PRO A 391 18.51 8.25 7.13
C PRO A 391 19.67 7.42 6.57
N SER A 392 19.45 6.71 5.46
CA SER A 392 20.55 6.09 4.72
C SER A 392 21.15 7.08 3.71
N PRO A 393 22.47 7.02 3.43
CA PRO A 393 23.09 7.88 2.42
C PRO A 393 22.41 7.82 1.05
N ALA A 394 21.96 6.62 0.64
CA ALA A 394 21.20 6.42 -0.60
C ALA A 394 19.82 7.09 -0.56
N THR A 395 19.13 7.06 0.59
CA THR A 395 17.83 7.73 0.74
C THR A 395 18.00 9.25 0.68
N CYS A 396 18.98 9.80 1.39
CA CYS A 396 19.30 11.23 1.34
C CYS A 396 19.67 11.66 -0.09
N CYS A 397 20.53 10.89 -0.78
CA CYS A 397 20.86 11.15 -2.19
C CYS A 397 19.60 11.22 -3.07
N ASN A 398 18.71 10.23 -2.99
CA ASN A 398 17.47 10.19 -3.75
C ASN A 398 16.45 11.29 -3.38
N ILE A 399 16.56 11.88 -2.20
CA ILE A 399 15.77 13.05 -1.79
C ILE A 399 16.38 14.31 -2.40
N ILE A 400 17.70 14.48 -2.31
CA ILE A 400 18.42 15.62 -2.91
C ILE A 400 18.21 15.69 -4.42
N LEU A 401 18.26 14.56 -5.14
CA LEU A 401 17.95 14.53 -6.58
C LEU A 401 16.55 15.09 -6.91
N LYS A 402 15.56 14.88 -6.03
CA LYS A 402 14.20 15.39 -6.22
C LYS A 402 14.11 16.87 -5.86
N MET A 403 14.77 17.28 -4.79
CA MET A 403 14.78 18.67 -4.34
C MET A 403 15.53 19.56 -5.33
N ASN A 404 16.66 19.10 -5.85
CA ASN A 404 17.44 19.82 -6.86
C ASN A 404 16.59 20.15 -8.09
N MET A 405 15.88 19.17 -8.65
CA MET A 405 14.99 19.39 -9.81
C MET A 405 13.83 20.34 -9.50
N LYS A 406 13.25 20.27 -8.29
CA LYS A 406 12.16 21.18 -7.87
C LYS A 406 12.63 22.62 -7.71
N LEU A 407 13.89 22.81 -7.39
CA LEU A 407 14.53 24.11 -7.19
C LEU A 407 15.25 24.60 -8.46
N GLY A 408 14.97 23.99 -9.62
CA GLY A 408 15.51 24.41 -10.92
C GLY A 408 16.92 23.91 -11.25
N GLY A 409 17.50 23.04 -10.43
CA GLY A 409 18.78 22.41 -10.70
C GLY A 409 18.68 21.27 -11.74
N ILE A 410 19.83 20.87 -12.28
CA ILE A 410 19.99 19.76 -13.22
C ILE A 410 20.84 18.68 -12.55
N ASN A 411 20.31 17.48 -12.40
CA ASN A 411 21.06 16.40 -11.74
C ASN A 411 22.24 15.89 -12.57
N SER A 412 22.01 15.66 -13.87
CA SER A 412 22.96 15.08 -14.80
C SER A 412 22.55 15.38 -16.24
N ARG A 413 23.47 15.25 -17.19
CA ARG A 413 23.19 15.32 -18.64
C ARG A 413 23.63 14.05 -19.34
N VAL A 414 23.02 13.75 -20.48
CA VAL A 414 23.54 12.73 -21.40
C VAL A 414 24.66 13.35 -22.22
N VAL A 415 25.79 12.64 -22.34
CA VAL A 415 26.85 13.03 -23.28
C VAL A 415 26.37 12.70 -24.68
N ALA A 416 26.23 13.73 -25.52
CA ALA A 416 25.81 13.56 -26.90
C ALA A 416 26.88 12.81 -27.70
N ASP A 417 26.47 11.78 -28.44
CA ASP A 417 27.29 11.19 -29.49
C ASP A 417 27.15 11.99 -30.80
N SER A 418 27.91 11.62 -31.82
CA SER A 418 27.89 12.33 -33.12
C SER A 418 26.49 12.43 -33.76
N VAL A 419 25.61 11.46 -33.50
CA VAL A 419 24.25 11.41 -34.07
C VAL A 419 23.32 12.33 -33.27
N THR A 420 23.32 12.18 -31.95
CA THR A 420 22.55 13.00 -31.00
C THR A 420 22.94 14.47 -31.14
N GLN A 421 24.23 14.75 -31.24
CA GLN A 421 24.73 16.11 -31.44
C GLN A 421 24.12 16.72 -32.71
N LYS A 422 24.29 16.05 -33.85
CA LYS A 422 23.85 16.55 -35.16
C LYS A 422 22.34 16.73 -35.28
N TYR A 423 21.55 15.81 -34.73
CA TYR A 423 20.10 15.74 -34.99
C TYR A 423 19.22 16.19 -33.84
N LEU A 424 19.75 16.34 -32.62
CA LEU A 424 18.97 16.73 -31.44
C LEU A 424 19.52 17.96 -30.71
N VAL A 425 20.84 18.17 -30.71
CA VAL A 425 21.48 19.27 -29.98
C VAL A 425 21.77 20.47 -30.88
N ASP A 426 22.34 20.24 -32.07
CA ASP A 426 22.71 21.28 -33.03
C ASP A 426 21.49 21.86 -33.79
N VAL A 427 20.31 21.29 -33.58
CA VAL A 427 19.05 21.78 -34.15
C VAL A 427 18.03 21.97 -33.02
N PRO A 428 17.28 23.09 -33.00
CA PRO A 428 16.24 23.31 -32.00
C PRO A 428 15.24 22.15 -31.99
N THR A 429 15.23 21.39 -30.91
CA THR A 429 14.44 20.16 -30.80
C THR A 429 13.51 20.24 -29.59
N LEU A 430 12.24 19.95 -29.83
CA LEU A 430 11.21 19.82 -28.81
C LEU A 430 10.91 18.35 -28.57
N ILE A 431 11.09 17.90 -27.32
CA ILE A 431 10.71 16.56 -26.89
C ILE A 431 9.38 16.65 -26.14
N ILE A 432 8.40 15.83 -26.55
CA ILE A 432 7.04 15.83 -25.99
C ILE A 432 6.75 14.45 -25.39
N GLY A 433 6.41 14.43 -24.10
CA GLY A 433 5.83 13.27 -23.42
C GLY A 433 4.33 13.48 -23.22
N ILE A 434 3.51 12.50 -23.61
CA ILE A 434 2.05 12.55 -23.44
C ILE A 434 1.62 11.27 -22.73
N ASP A 435 0.86 11.43 -21.64
CA ASP A 435 0.26 10.31 -20.91
C ASP A 435 -1.21 10.60 -20.59
N VAL A 436 -2.03 9.54 -20.55
CA VAL A 436 -3.42 9.60 -20.13
C VAL A 436 -3.66 8.56 -19.06
N THR A 437 -4.02 9.01 -17.87
CA THR A 437 -4.41 8.13 -16.77
C THR A 437 -5.93 8.01 -16.72
N HIS A 438 -6.42 6.77 -16.87
CA HIS A 438 -7.84 6.45 -16.77
C HIS A 438 -8.26 6.11 -15.33
N PRO A 439 -9.50 6.43 -14.93
CA PRO A 439 -10.05 5.99 -13.66
C PRO A 439 -10.15 4.46 -13.60
N THR A 440 -10.07 3.89 -12.41
CA THR A 440 -10.46 2.48 -12.21
C THR A 440 -11.96 2.30 -12.43
N GLN A 441 -12.41 1.06 -12.69
CA GLN A 441 -13.85 0.75 -12.84
C GLN A 441 -14.73 1.21 -11.66
N HIS A 442 -14.14 1.39 -10.47
CA HIS A 442 -14.87 1.93 -9.31
C HIS A 442 -15.02 3.45 -9.38
N GLU A 443 -13.93 4.14 -9.72
CA GLU A 443 -13.85 5.60 -9.85
C GLU A 443 -14.68 6.08 -11.06
N GLU A 444 -14.74 5.29 -12.13
CA GLU A 444 -15.60 5.57 -13.30
C GLU A 444 -17.09 5.61 -12.90
N ARG A 445 -17.53 4.74 -11.99
CA ARG A 445 -18.91 4.79 -11.44
C ARG A 445 -19.18 6.00 -10.55
N GLN A 446 -18.12 6.70 -10.14
CA GLN A 446 -18.20 7.97 -9.41
C GLN A 446 -18.04 9.17 -10.36
N ASN A 447 -18.07 8.95 -11.69
CA ASN A 447 -17.86 9.97 -12.72
C ASN A 447 -16.51 10.70 -12.61
N ILE A 448 -15.47 10.02 -12.12
CA ILE A 448 -14.12 10.57 -12.10
C ILE A 448 -13.57 10.59 -13.54
N PRO A 449 -13.10 11.74 -14.05
CA PRO A 449 -12.63 11.85 -15.44
C PRO A 449 -11.25 11.20 -15.63
N SER A 450 -10.90 10.94 -16.89
CA SER A 450 -9.50 10.65 -17.24
C SER A 450 -8.68 11.94 -17.22
N ILE A 451 -7.40 11.85 -16.86
CA ILE A 451 -6.48 12.99 -16.80
C ILE A 451 -5.42 12.82 -17.88
N ALA A 452 -5.29 13.82 -18.75
CA ALA A 452 -4.21 13.90 -19.73
C ALA A 452 -3.10 14.84 -19.22
N ALA A 453 -1.85 14.43 -19.33
CA ALA A 453 -0.68 15.21 -18.98
C ALA A 453 0.27 15.31 -20.18
N VAL A 454 0.78 16.51 -20.43
CA VAL A 454 1.77 16.80 -21.48
C VAL A 454 2.98 17.45 -20.83
N SER A 455 4.16 16.86 -21.01
CA SER A 455 5.44 17.44 -20.59
C SER A 455 6.28 17.81 -21.80
N LEU A 456 6.94 18.97 -21.75
CA LEU A 456 7.75 19.53 -22.83
C LEU A 456 9.18 19.75 -22.34
N ASP A 457 10.15 19.37 -23.17
CA ASP A 457 11.56 19.74 -22.98
C ASP A 457 12.10 20.43 -24.24
N PHE A 458 12.80 21.54 -24.03
CA PHE A 458 13.32 22.39 -25.10
C PHE A 458 14.85 22.33 -25.11
N ILE A 459 15.41 21.67 -26.11
CA ILE A 459 16.84 21.71 -26.37
C ILE A 459 17.09 22.92 -27.27
N MET A 460 17.44 24.04 -26.65
CA MET A 460 17.85 25.27 -27.35
C MET A 460 19.34 25.23 -27.63
N LEU A 461 19.75 25.82 -28.76
CA LEU A 461 21.14 26.14 -29.04
C LEU A 461 21.67 27.04 -27.91
N ALA A 462 22.69 26.57 -27.20
CA ALA A 462 23.37 27.31 -26.15
C ALA A 462 24.22 28.45 -26.72
#